data_AF-A0A963S499-F1
#
_entry.id   AF-A0A963S499-F1
#
_cell.length_a   1.000
_cell.length_b   1.000
_cell.length_c   1.000
_cell.angle_alpha   90.00
_cell.angle_beta   90.00
_cell.angle_gamma   90.00
#
_symmetry.space_group_name_H-M   'P 1'
#
loop_
_entity.id
_entity.type
_entity.pdbx_description
1 polymer ?
#
loop_
_entity_poly.entity_id
_entity_poly.type
_entity_poly.pdbx_seq_one_letter_code
_entity_poly.pdbx_strand_id
1 'polypeptide(L)'
;MIMQEQANAEAPKATPAVRGTHHKFMLLPPMPQHVRWFALGPLSLGLEMRVLTDKNGLPKETSISLHIFGNDRTTEYLRFDCFDRFPHYHYILNASQTNVVWGYDPDANGPMLEWSFAAIRSRMPQFLRRAGEAKLADQVEREGLDLAAIDAVREAIDTYEPKVPSAEALAETRDWMIGWKATHPQFNTAAGQEFLAFID
;
A
#
# COMPACT_ATOMS: atom_id res chain seq x y z
N MET A 1 -33.71 46.16 -21.80
CA MET A 1 -32.88 45.30 -22.68
C MET A 1 -31.65 44.90 -21.86
N ILE A 2 -31.40 43.61 -21.80
CA ILE A 2 -30.70 42.87 -20.74
C ILE A 2 -29.20 43.21 -20.75
N MET A 3 -28.63 43.65 -19.61
CA MET A 3 -27.18 43.66 -19.42
C MET A 3 -26.73 42.22 -19.17
N GLN A 4 -25.92 41.69 -20.09
CA GLN A 4 -25.28 40.39 -19.92
C GLN A 4 -24.14 40.51 -18.89
N GLU A 5 -24.32 39.82 -17.77
CA GLU A 5 -23.26 39.56 -16.81
C GLU A 5 -22.33 38.50 -17.42
N GLN A 6 -21.17 38.93 -17.91
CA GLN A 6 -20.12 38.00 -18.34
C GLN A 6 -19.53 37.34 -17.09
N ALA A 7 -19.98 36.12 -16.80
CA ALA A 7 -19.31 35.24 -15.86
C ALA A 7 -17.87 35.01 -16.36
N ASN A 8 -16.91 35.59 -15.65
CA ASN A 8 -15.49 35.38 -15.88
C ASN A 8 -15.16 33.94 -15.45
N ALA A 9 -15.33 32.98 -16.35
CA ALA A 9 -14.89 31.61 -16.11
C ALA A 9 -13.36 31.63 -16.05
N GLU A 10 -12.81 31.47 -14.85
CA GLU A 10 -11.37 31.35 -14.63
C GLU A 10 -10.84 30.22 -15.54
N ALA A 11 -9.77 30.48 -16.29
CA ALA A 11 -9.18 29.46 -17.15
C ALA A 11 -8.81 28.23 -16.31
N PRO A 12 -9.07 26.99 -16.79
CA PRO A 12 -8.73 25.80 -16.02
C PRO A 12 -7.24 25.81 -15.69
N LYS A 13 -6.92 25.90 -14.40
CA LYS A 13 -5.54 25.82 -13.92
C LYS A 13 -5.00 24.44 -14.26
N ALA A 14 -3.76 24.39 -14.74
CA ALA A 14 -3.07 23.12 -14.97
C ALA A 14 -3.10 22.32 -13.65
N THR A 15 -3.52 21.05 -13.73
CA THR A 15 -3.41 20.15 -12.59
C THR A 15 -1.92 20.01 -12.26
N PRO A 16 -1.48 20.30 -11.02
CA PRO A 16 -0.08 20.14 -10.67
C PRO A 16 0.34 18.70 -10.92
N ALA A 17 1.61 18.51 -11.32
CA ALA A 17 2.17 17.17 -11.35
C ALA A 17 2.03 16.56 -9.95
N VAL A 18 1.47 15.34 -9.88
CA VAL A 18 1.17 14.65 -8.64
C VAL A 18 2.26 13.62 -8.38
N ARG A 19 2.94 13.71 -7.24
CA ARG A 19 4.01 12.77 -6.84
C ARG A 19 3.46 11.59 -6.03
N GLY A 20 2.29 11.76 -5.43
CA GLY A 20 1.56 10.75 -4.68
C GLY A 20 0.23 11.31 -4.20
N THR A 21 -0.62 10.44 -3.65
CA THR A 21 -1.94 10.82 -3.14
C THR A 21 -1.96 10.63 -1.64
N HIS A 22 -2.25 11.69 -0.89
CA HIS A 22 -2.54 11.61 0.54
C HIS A 22 -3.99 11.15 0.73
N HIS A 23 -4.15 9.99 1.34
CA HIS A 23 -5.42 9.43 1.76
C HIS A 23 -5.66 9.76 3.23
N LYS A 24 -6.69 10.54 3.52
CA LYS A 24 -7.12 10.95 4.87
C LYS A 24 -7.86 9.83 5.61
N PHE A 25 -7.37 8.60 5.44
CA PHE A 25 -7.93 7.38 6.00
C PHE A 25 -6.86 6.30 6.10
N MET A 26 -7.09 5.31 6.95
CA MET A 26 -6.25 4.11 7.03
C MET A 26 -6.63 3.10 5.95
N LEU A 27 -5.64 2.31 5.52
CA LEU A 27 -5.86 1.22 4.58
C LEU A 27 -6.74 0.14 5.21
N LEU A 28 -7.36 -0.69 4.36
CA LEU A 28 -7.87 -1.98 4.80
C LEU A 28 -6.70 -2.79 5.38
N PRO A 29 -6.71 -3.16 6.68
CA PRO A 29 -5.68 -4.01 7.26
C PRO A 29 -5.68 -5.38 6.57
N PRO A 30 -4.52 -6.05 6.49
CA PRO A 30 -4.49 -7.41 5.96
C PRO A 30 -5.31 -8.33 6.87
N MET A 31 -5.84 -9.41 6.31
CA MET A 31 -6.55 -10.41 7.11
C MET A 31 -5.53 -11.29 7.84
N PRO A 32 -5.44 -11.28 9.19
CA PRO A 32 -4.33 -11.91 9.89
C PRO A 32 -4.09 -13.39 9.54
N GLN A 33 -5.17 -14.14 9.31
CA GLN A 33 -5.16 -15.56 8.93
C GLN A 33 -4.77 -15.81 7.46
N HIS A 34 -4.74 -14.78 6.62
CA HIS A 34 -4.30 -14.87 5.22
C HIS A 34 -2.87 -14.35 5.01
N VAL A 35 -2.20 -13.91 6.08
CA VAL A 35 -0.81 -13.43 6.03
C VAL A 35 0.16 -14.51 6.48
N ARG A 36 1.17 -14.79 5.64
CA ARG A 36 2.35 -15.54 6.06
C ARG A 36 3.41 -14.56 6.55
N TRP A 37 3.88 -14.74 7.78
CA TRP A 37 4.82 -13.81 8.43
C TRP A 37 6.26 -14.32 8.45
N PHE A 38 7.20 -13.40 8.23
CA PHE A 38 8.64 -13.63 8.26
C PHE A 38 9.28 -12.59 9.19
N ALA A 39 10.02 -13.04 10.20
CA ALA A 39 10.73 -12.13 11.09
C ALA A 39 12.00 -11.64 10.42
N LEU A 40 12.20 -10.32 10.34
CA LEU A 40 13.36 -9.69 9.71
C LEU A 40 14.32 -9.07 10.75
N GLY A 41 14.14 -9.37 12.03
CA GLY A 41 14.83 -8.69 13.14
C GLY A 41 13.93 -7.60 13.76
N PRO A 42 14.26 -6.30 13.65
CA PRO A 42 13.43 -5.22 14.20
C PRO A 42 12.06 -5.07 13.50
N LEU A 43 11.89 -5.68 12.33
CA LEU A 43 10.66 -5.67 11.54
C LEU A 43 10.12 -7.10 11.33
N SER A 44 8.85 -7.19 10.96
CA SER A 44 8.24 -8.39 10.39
C SER A 44 7.71 -8.08 8.98
N LEU A 45 7.89 -9.00 8.04
CA LEU A 45 7.32 -8.93 6.70
C LEU A 45 6.15 -9.90 6.59
N GLY A 46 4.97 -9.38 6.28
CA GLY A 46 3.77 -10.15 5.96
C GLY A 46 3.62 -10.32 4.45
N LEU A 47 3.50 -11.55 3.99
CA LEU A 47 3.14 -11.89 2.61
C LEU A 47 1.63 -12.17 2.57
N GLU A 48 0.86 -11.32 1.88
CA GLU A 48 -0.58 -11.48 1.67
C GLU A 48 -0.87 -11.68 0.18
N MET A 49 -1.62 -12.74 -0.13
CA MET A 49 -2.18 -12.91 -1.47
C MET A 49 -3.47 -12.11 -1.59
N ARG A 50 -3.58 -11.34 -2.66
CA ARG A 50 -4.69 -10.44 -2.92
C ARG A 50 -5.46 -10.88 -4.13
N VAL A 51 -6.77 -10.79 -4.02
CA VAL A 51 -7.67 -10.97 -5.15
C VAL A 51 -8.35 -9.65 -5.38
N LEU A 52 -8.01 -9.00 -6.49
CA LEU A 52 -8.71 -7.80 -6.91
C LEU A 52 -9.93 -8.23 -7.70
N THR A 53 -11.09 -7.74 -7.27
CA THR A 53 -12.36 -8.01 -7.92
C THR A 53 -12.76 -6.88 -8.86
N ASP A 54 -13.58 -7.20 -9.85
CA ASP A 54 -14.23 -6.19 -10.68
C ASP A 54 -15.41 -5.51 -9.95
N LYS A 55 -16.10 -4.61 -10.63
CA LYS A 55 -17.28 -3.90 -10.10
C LYS A 55 -18.44 -4.83 -9.70
N ASN A 56 -18.46 -6.07 -10.21
CA ASN A 56 -19.48 -7.08 -9.91
C ASN A 56 -19.00 -8.04 -8.80
N GLY A 57 -17.81 -7.84 -8.25
CA GLY A 57 -17.23 -8.72 -7.22
C GLY A 57 -16.58 -9.98 -7.76
N LEU A 58 -16.40 -10.11 -9.08
CA LEU A 58 -15.75 -11.28 -9.68
C LEU A 58 -14.22 -11.13 -9.63
N PRO A 59 -13.46 -12.19 -9.31
CA PRO A 59 -11.99 -12.16 -9.35
C PRO A 59 -11.49 -11.71 -10.72
N LYS A 60 -10.61 -10.71 -10.72
CA LYS A 60 -10.05 -10.09 -11.92
C LYS A 60 -8.53 -10.25 -12.00
N GLU A 61 -7.88 -10.23 -10.84
CA GLU A 61 -6.43 -10.33 -10.70
C GLU A 61 -6.11 -11.02 -9.38
N THR A 62 -5.13 -11.93 -9.39
CA THR A 62 -4.52 -12.47 -8.17
C THR A 62 -3.10 -11.93 -8.12
N SER A 63 -2.76 -11.23 -7.05
CA SER A 63 -1.46 -10.58 -6.89
C SER A 63 -1.02 -10.58 -5.43
N ILE A 64 0.08 -9.89 -5.10
CA ILE A 64 0.75 -9.95 -3.82
C ILE A 64 0.83 -8.56 -3.19
N SER A 65 0.52 -8.47 -1.91
CA SER A 65 0.90 -7.38 -1.04
C SER A 65 2.03 -7.82 -0.11
N LEU A 66 3.07 -7.00 -0.01
CA LEU A 66 4.11 -7.13 1.01
C LEU A 66 3.88 -6.09 2.09
N HIS A 67 3.70 -6.54 3.32
CA HIS A 67 3.41 -5.70 4.48
C HIS A 67 4.63 -5.59 5.39
N ILE A 68 5.04 -4.38 5.75
CA ILE A 68 6.14 -4.16 6.69
C ILE A 68 5.57 -3.68 8.01
N PHE A 69 5.70 -4.54 9.01
CA PHE A 69 5.26 -4.30 10.38
C PHE A 69 6.46 -4.16 11.32
N GLY A 70 6.21 -3.57 12.49
CA GLY A 70 7.08 -3.79 13.66
C GLY A 70 7.18 -5.29 13.96
N ASN A 71 8.25 -5.72 14.62
CA ASN A 71 8.43 -7.15 14.91
C ASN A 71 7.31 -7.75 15.79
N ASP A 72 6.61 -6.91 16.56
CA ASP A 72 5.43 -7.30 17.34
C ASP A 72 4.17 -7.55 16.50
N ARG A 73 4.23 -7.23 15.19
CA ARG A 73 3.13 -7.37 14.20
C ARG A 73 1.86 -6.60 14.58
N THR A 74 2.00 -5.54 15.37
CA THR A 74 0.85 -4.71 15.78
C THR A 74 0.62 -3.53 14.83
N THR A 75 1.71 -2.94 14.33
CA THR A 75 1.69 -1.69 13.57
C THR A 75 2.31 -1.89 12.20
N GLU A 76 1.55 -1.59 11.15
CA GLU A 76 2.03 -1.57 9.77
C GLU A 76 2.59 -0.18 9.44
N TYR A 77 3.73 -0.13 8.76
CA TYR A 77 4.41 1.12 8.41
C TYR A 77 4.48 1.34 6.90
N LEU A 78 4.73 0.27 6.14
CA LEU A 78 4.84 0.31 4.70
C LEU A 78 4.05 -0.84 4.10
N ARG A 79 3.48 -0.63 2.93
CA ARG A 79 2.86 -1.68 2.12
C ARG A 79 3.30 -1.54 0.67
N PHE A 80 3.71 -2.63 0.05
CA PHE A 80 3.99 -2.72 -1.37
C PHE A 80 2.91 -3.59 -2.02
N ASP A 81 2.02 -2.96 -2.77
CA ASP A 81 0.97 -3.63 -3.53
C ASP A 81 1.50 -3.90 -4.94
N CYS A 82 2.08 -5.09 -5.12
CA CYS A 82 2.82 -5.51 -6.32
C CYS A 82 1.88 -5.98 -7.45
N PHE A 83 0.82 -5.22 -7.68
CA PHE A 83 -0.25 -5.53 -8.63
C PHE A 83 0.23 -5.36 -10.08
N ASP A 84 -0.32 -6.16 -10.99
CA ASP A 84 0.02 -6.12 -12.42
C ASP A 84 -0.50 -4.83 -13.05
N ARG A 85 -1.70 -4.40 -12.66
CA ARG A 85 -2.39 -3.28 -13.32
C ARG A 85 -2.06 -1.91 -12.75
N PHE A 86 -1.95 -1.85 -11.43
CA PHE A 86 -1.72 -0.60 -10.70
C PHE A 86 -0.73 -0.89 -9.58
N PRO A 87 0.53 -1.20 -9.88
CA PRO A 87 1.55 -1.36 -8.87
C PRO A 87 1.72 -0.04 -8.10
N HIS A 88 1.72 -0.09 -6.77
CA HIS A 88 1.88 1.09 -5.92
C HIS A 88 2.35 0.72 -4.52
N TYR A 89 2.88 1.69 -3.78
CA TYR A 89 3.26 1.49 -2.39
C TYR A 89 2.74 2.60 -1.49
N HIS A 90 2.63 2.29 -0.20
CA HIS A 90 2.09 3.17 0.81
C HIS A 90 3.11 3.49 1.89
N TYR A 91 3.16 4.76 2.28
CA TYR A 91 3.62 5.17 3.61
C TYR A 91 2.40 5.24 4.53
N ILE A 92 2.40 4.46 5.61
CA ILE A 92 1.32 4.47 6.60
C ILE A 92 1.71 5.42 7.72
N LEU A 93 0.94 6.50 7.89
CA LEU A 93 1.22 7.56 8.83
C LEU A 93 0.38 7.33 10.10
N ASN A 94 0.85 6.42 10.96
CA ASN A 94 0.12 5.98 12.14
C ASN A 94 -0.24 7.13 13.10
N ALA A 95 0.63 8.14 13.25
CA ALA A 95 0.35 9.29 14.12
C ALA A 95 -0.89 10.10 13.68
N SER A 96 -1.16 10.18 12.37
CA SER A 96 -2.28 10.93 11.82
C SER A 96 -3.44 10.03 11.36
N GLN A 97 -3.29 8.71 11.44
CA GLN A 97 -4.26 7.73 10.92
C GLN A 97 -4.58 7.96 9.43
N THR A 98 -3.55 8.24 8.64
CA THR A 98 -3.63 8.47 7.19
C THR A 98 -2.58 7.66 6.44
N ASN A 99 -2.60 7.68 5.12
CA ASN A 99 -1.52 7.08 4.32
C ASN A 99 -1.21 7.90 3.07
N VAL A 100 0.02 7.77 2.55
CA VAL A 100 0.42 8.37 1.27
C VAL A 100 0.71 7.28 0.27
N VAL A 101 0.01 7.31 -0.85
CA VAL A 101 0.12 6.35 -1.96
C VAL A 101 1.03 6.88 -3.03
N TRP A 102 1.91 6.02 -3.54
CA TRP A 102 2.81 6.31 -4.64
C TRP A 102 2.59 5.31 -5.75
N GLY A 103 2.16 5.80 -6.91
CA GLY A 103 2.09 4.99 -8.12
C GLY A 103 3.49 4.56 -8.54
N TYR A 104 3.58 3.34 -9.06
CA TYR A 104 4.81 2.77 -9.55
C TYR A 104 4.72 2.56 -11.06
N ASP A 105 5.75 2.98 -11.79
CA ASP A 105 5.87 2.78 -13.23
C ASP A 105 6.80 1.60 -13.50
N PRO A 106 6.27 0.40 -13.81
CA PRO A 106 7.09 -0.77 -14.05
C PRO A 106 7.84 -0.71 -15.38
N ASP A 107 7.38 0.07 -16.36
CA ASP A 107 8.07 0.20 -17.64
C ASP A 107 9.37 1.00 -17.48
N ALA A 108 9.36 2.01 -16.61
CA ALA A 108 10.56 2.77 -16.29
C ALA A 108 11.48 2.11 -15.25
N ASN A 109 10.91 1.37 -14.28
CA ASN A 109 11.64 0.92 -13.10
C ASN A 109 11.81 -0.60 -12.99
N GLY A 110 11.25 -1.37 -13.92
CA GLY A 110 11.22 -2.84 -13.89
C GLY A 110 10.06 -3.39 -13.06
N PRO A 111 9.99 -4.73 -12.87
CA PRO A 111 8.90 -5.34 -12.10
C PRO A 111 8.86 -4.87 -10.65
N MET A 112 7.69 -4.46 -10.16
CA MET A 112 7.55 -3.89 -8.82
C MET A 112 7.98 -4.85 -7.71
N LEU A 113 7.73 -6.15 -7.86
CA LEU A 113 8.10 -7.14 -6.84
C LEU A 113 9.62 -7.17 -6.61
N GLU A 114 10.41 -7.22 -7.69
CA GLU A 114 11.87 -7.19 -7.62
C GLU A 114 12.37 -5.88 -7.01
N TRP A 115 11.78 -4.77 -7.43
CA TRP A 115 12.11 -3.46 -6.88
C TRP A 115 11.78 -3.35 -5.40
N SER A 116 10.66 -3.91 -4.96
CA SER A 116 10.22 -3.90 -3.56
C SER A 116 11.20 -4.67 -2.69
N PHE A 117 11.65 -5.84 -3.14
CA PHE A 117 12.69 -6.59 -2.45
C PHE A 117 14.02 -5.83 -2.38
N ALA A 118 14.45 -5.18 -3.48
CA ALA A 118 15.65 -4.34 -3.45
C ALA A 118 15.51 -3.15 -2.50
N ALA A 119 14.33 -2.52 -2.45
CA ALA A 119 14.00 -1.44 -1.54
C ALA A 119 14.01 -1.89 -0.07
N ILE A 120 13.45 -3.07 0.23
CA ILE A 120 13.47 -3.67 1.58
C ILE A 120 14.91 -3.94 2.02
N ARG A 121 15.77 -4.44 1.14
CA ARG A 121 17.17 -4.71 1.51
C ARG A 121 18.02 -3.46 1.74
N SER A 122 17.73 -2.37 1.04
CA SER A 122 18.68 -1.24 0.95
C SER A 122 18.15 0.12 1.43
N ARG A 123 16.83 0.25 1.65
CA ARG A 123 16.19 1.57 1.87
C ARG A 123 15.23 1.64 3.05
N MET A 124 15.08 0.57 3.85
CA MET A 124 14.08 0.55 4.93
C MET A 124 14.19 1.69 5.93
N PRO A 125 15.38 2.11 6.38
CA PRO A 125 15.48 3.28 7.27
C PRO A 125 14.91 4.57 6.66
N GLN A 126 15.14 4.81 5.36
CA GLN A 126 14.60 5.98 4.66
C GLN A 126 13.07 5.88 4.53
N PHE A 127 12.55 4.69 4.22
CA PHE A 127 11.11 4.46 4.16
C PHE A 127 10.42 4.71 5.51
N LEU A 128 11.00 4.18 6.59
CA LEU A 128 10.48 4.35 7.95
C LEU A 128 10.50 5.81 8.39
N ARG A 129 11.58 6.55 8.13
CA ARG A 129 11.62 8.00 8.40
C ARG A 129 10.53 8.75 7.63
N ARG A 130 10.28 8.38 6.37
CA ARG A 130 9.22 8.99 5.56
C ARG A 130 7.82 8.62 6.07
N ALA A 131 7.65 7.47 6.72
CA ALA A 131 6.45 7.09 7.45
C ALA A 131 6.32 7.78 8.83
N GLY A 132 7.32 8.56 9.26
CA GLY A 132 7.34 9.25 10.56
C GLY A 132 8.04 8.46 11.68
N GLU A 133 8.67 7.33 11.37
CA GLU A 133 9.16 6.35 12.35
C GLU A 133 10.68 6.41 12.53
N ALA A 134 11.20 7.58 12.92
CA ALA A 134 12.64 7.81 13.02
C ALA A 134 13.34 6.86 14.02
N LYS A 135 12.73 6.59 15.18
CA LYS A 135 13.33 5.68 16.18
C LYS A 135 13.48 4.25 15.67
N LEU A 136 12.47 3.74 14.95
CA LEU A 136 12.50 2.41 14.35
C LEU A 136 13.49 2.37 13.18
N ALA A 137 13.57 3.44 12.38
CA ALA A 137 14.60 3.57 11.34
C ALA A 137 16.02 3.46 11.92
N ASP A 138 16.30 4.20 13.01
CA ASP A 138 17.60 4.15 13.67
C ASP A 138 17.87 2.75 14.26
N GLN A 139 16.82 2.04 14.72
CA GLN A 139 16.95 0.65 15.16
C GLN A 139 17.34 -0.28 14.01
N VAL A 140 16.68 -0.17 12.86
CA VAL A 140 17.00 -0.95 11.65
C VAL A 140 18.42 -0.71 11.19
N GLU A 141 18.93 0.53 11.26
CA GLU A 141 20.33 0.83 10.89
C GLU A 141 21.34 0.21 11.85
N ARG A 142 21.01 0.16 13.15
CA ARG A 142 21.91 -0.45 14.15
C ARG A 142 21.90 -1.97 14.12
N GLU A 143 20.73 -2.57 13.98
CA GLU A 143 20.54 -4.03 14.11
C GLU A 143 20.59 -4.77 12.77
N GLY A 144 20.35 -4.07 11.66
CA GLY A 144 20.21 -4.67 10.34
C GLY A 144 18.87 -5.40 10.16
N LEU A 145 18.71 -6.01 8.98
CA LEU A 145 17.60 -6.91 8.67
C LEU A 145 18.14 -8.30 8.38
N ASP A 146 17.35 -9.32 8.71
CA ASP A 146 17.63 -10.69 8.30
C ASP A 146 17.37 -10.86 6.79
N LEU A 147 18.46 -10.82 6.01
CA LEU A 147 18.39 -10.96 4.55
C LEU A 147 17.97 -12.36 4.11
N ALA A 148 18.29 -13.40 4.88
CA ALA A 148 17.87 -14.77 4.56
C ALA A 148 16.36 -14.93 4.73
N ALA A 149 15.77 -14.25 5.72
CA ALA A 149 14.32 -14.20 5.84
C ALA A 149 13.64 -13.51 4.64
N ILE A 150 14.27 -12.49 4.05
CA ILE A 150 13.79 -11.87 2.80
C ILE A 150 13.86 -12.86 1.63
N ASP A 151 14.93 -13.64 1.53
CA ASP A 151 15.06 -14.69 0.50
C ASP A 151 13.97 -15.77 0.67
N ALA A 152 13.64 -16.14 1.91
CA ALA A 152 12.56 -17.09 2.20
C ALA A 152 11.17 -16.56 1.79
N VAL A 153 10.94 -15.25 1.83
CA VAL A 153 9.70 -14.65 1.28
C VAL A 153 9.64 -14.86 -0.22
N ARG A 154 10.77 -14.66 -0.93
CA ARG A 154 10.83 -14.88 -2.36
C ARG A 154 10.56 -16.33 -2.72
N GLU A 155 11.21 -17.26 -2.04
CA GLU A 155 10.96 -18.69 -2.23
C GLU A 155 9.49 -19.04 -1.97
N ALA A 156 8.87 -18.45 -0.95
CA ALA A 156 7.45 -18.65 -0.66
C ALA A 156 6.52 -18.15 -1.77
N ILE A 157 6.92 -17.10 -2.51
CA ILE A 157 6.18 -16.61 -3.68
C ILE A 157 6.39 -17.56 -4.87
N ASP A 158 7.63 -17.98 -5.14
CA ASP A 158 7.96 -18.82 -6.28
C ASP A 158 7.37 -20.24 -6.17
N THR A 159 7.21 -20.73 -4.93
CA THR A 159 6.57 -22.02 -4.63
C THR A 159 5.07 -21.91 -4.34
N TYR A 160 4.51 -20.70 -4.43
CA TYR A 160 3.09 -20.50 -4.24
C TYR A 160 2.34 -21.10 -5.43
N GLU A 161 1.57 -22.15 -5.18
CA GLU A 161 0.56 -22.60 -6.13
C GLU A 161 -0.61 -21.61 -6.10
N PRO A 162 -0.91 -20.88 -7.19
CA PRO A 162 -2.07 -20.01 -7.24
C PRO A 162 -3.33 -20.87 -7.22
N LYS A 163 -3.80 -21.20 -6.03
CA LYS A 163 -5.16 -21.70 -5.86
C LYS A 163 -6.07 -20.53 -6.13
N VAL A 164 -6.96 -20.67 -7.11
CA VAL A 164 -8.16 -19.84 -7.18
C VAL A 164 -8.75 -19.86 -5.78
N PRO A 165 -8.87 -18.71 -5.11
CA PRO A 165 -9.37 -18.67 -3.75
C PRO A 165 -10.74 -19.34 -3.70
N SER A 166 -10.99 -20.11 -2.64
CA SER A 166 -12.30 -20.74 -2.48
C SER A 166 -13.39 -19.67 -2.43
N ALA A 167 -14.62 -20.05 -2.78
CA ALA A 167 -15.77 -19.16 -2.64
C ALA A 167 -15.92 -18.64 -1.19
N GLU A 168 -15.53 -19.45 -0.21
CA GLU A 168 -15.47 -19.08 1.20
C GLU A 168 -14.41 -18.00 1.47
N ALA A 169 -13.18 -18.16 0.97
CA ALA A 169 -12.13 -17.15 1.12
C ALA A 169 -12.52 -15.82 0.46
N LEU A 170 -13.15 -15.86 -0.72
CA LEU A 170 -13.67 -14.65 -1.37
C LEU A 170 -14.78 -13.98 -0.56
N ALA A 171 -15.69 -14.76 0.03
CA ALA A 171 -16.74 -14.24 0.89
C ALA A 171 -16.14 -13.59 2.16
N GLU A 172 -15.14 -14.22 2.76
CA GLU A 172 -14.42 -13.73 3.93
C GLU A 172 -13.74 -12.38 3.65
N THR A 173 -13.00 -12.26 2.54
CA THR A 173 -12.37 -11.01 2.12
C THR A 173 -13.41 -9.91 1.86
N ARG A 174 -14.55 -10.26 1.26
CA ARG A 174 -15.64 -9.30 1.04
C ARG A 174 -16.24 -8.83 2.36
N ASP A 175 -16.52 -9.73 3.28
CA ASP A 175 -17.13 -9.41 4.57
C ASP A 175 -16.16 -8.58 5.43
N TRP A 176 -14.86 -8.85 5.35
CA TRP A 176 -13.80 -8.02 5.94
C TRP A 176 -13.82 -6.58 5.40
N MET A 177 -13.89 -6.41 4.08
CA MET A 177 -13.99 -5.08 3.46
C MET A 177 -15.28 -4.35 3.88
N ILE A 178 -16.41 -5.05 3.94
CA ILE A 178 -17.69 -4.48 4.37
C ILE A 178 -17.61 -3.98 5.81
N GLY A 179 -17.10 -4.81 6.72
CA GLY A 179 -16.92 -4.44 8.14
C GLY A 179 -16.00 -3.24 8.31
N TRP A 180 -14.90 -3.19 7.56
CA TRP A 180 -14.00 -2.04 7.54
C TRP A 180 -14.70 -0.76 7.09
N LYS A 181 -15.41 -0.80 5.96
CA LYS A 181 -16.16 0.36 5.42
C LYS A 181 -17.27 0.83 6.35
N ALA A 182 -17.92 -0.07 7.08
CA ALA A 182 -18.98 0.29 8.02
C ALA A 182 -18.47 1.20 9.16
N THR A 183 -17.20 1.04 9.55
CA THR A 183 -16.55 1.86 10.59
C THR A 183 -15.65 2.97 10.02
N HIS A 184 -15.31 2.91 8.73
CA HIS A 184 -14.46 3.87 8.02
C HIS A 184 -15.12 4.34 6.71
N PRO A 185 -16.24 5.09 6.77
CA PRO A 185 -17.01 5.47 5.58
C PRO A 185 -16.24 6.35 4.59
N GLN A 186 -15.17 7.01 5.02
CA GLN A 186 -14.28 7.81 4.18
C GLN A 186 -13.33 6.97 3.31
N PHE A 187 -13.17 5.68 3.63
CA PHE A 187 -12.27 4.76 2.94
C PHE A 187 -12.60 4.67 1.44
N ASN A 188 -11.60 4.94 0.59
CA ASN A 188 -11.71 4.95 -0.88
C ASN A 188 -12.78 5.92 -1.44
N THR A 189 -13.02 7.04 -0.75
CA THR A 189 -13.86 8.13 -1.27
C THR A 189 -13.01 9.26 -1.85
N ALA A 190 -13.48 9.94 -2.90
CA ALA A 190 -12.77 11.06 -3.50
C ALA A 190 -12.53 12.23 -2.50
N ALA A 191 -13.49 12.47 -1.60
CA ALA A 191 -13.35 13.48 -0.55
C ALA A 191 -12.25 13.16 0.47
N GLY A 192 -11.88 11.87 0.60
CA GLY A 192 -10.79 11.40 1.44
C GLY A 192 -9.41 11.49 0.78
N GLN A 193 -9.29 12.01 -0.45
CA GLN A 193 -8.05 12.04 -1.22
C GLN A 193 -7.58 13.47 -1.47
N GLU A 194 -6.28 13.70 -1.30
CA GLU A 194 -5.60 14.96 -1.60
C GLU A 194 -4.34 14.67 -2.41
N PHE A 195 -4.15 15.36 -3.53
CA PHE A 195 -3.00 15.15 -4.40
C PHE A 195 -1.79 15.94 -3.91
N LEU A 196 -0.65 15.27 -3.72
CA LEU A 196 0.60 15.93 -3.33
C LEU A 196 1.29 16.50 -4.57
N ALA A 197 1.39 17.82 -4.64
CA ALA A 197 1.98 18.55 -5.75
C ALA A 197 3.52 18.58 -5.69
N PHE A 198 4.17 18.80 -6.85
CA PHE A 198 5.63 19.01 -6.97
C PHE A 198 6.13 20.35 -6.41
N ILE A 199 5.24 21.32 -6.17
CA ILE A 199 5.57 22.71 -5.90
C ILE A 199 4.93 23.10 -4.57
N ASP A 200 5.62 22.78 -3.47
CA ASP A 200 5.51 23.48 -2.20
C ASP A 200 6.92 23.97 -1.81
#